data_AF-A0A6J4U3Q6-F1
#
_entry.id   AF-A0A6J4U3Q6-F1
#
_cell.length_a   1.000
_cell.length_b   1.000
_cell.length_c   1.000
_cell.angle_alpha   90.00
_cell.angle_beta   90.00
_cell.angle_gamma   90.00
#
_symmetry.space_group_name_H-M   'P 1'
#
loop_
_entity.id
_entity.type
_entity.pdbx_description
1 polymer ?
#
loop_
_entity_poly.entity_id
_entity_poly.type
_entity_poly.pdbx_seq_one_letter_code
_entity_poly.pdbx_strand_id
1 'polypeptide(L)'
;RLGLSSDEPVQAWHLVDPFGQEPPSPADDPLRDVEPTIDIEGVARRYFADLGHDVDGVLRRSDLHPREGKDQHAFQITTDRRDDVRILCNVAPTLHWLDTMLHELGHAVYDLSLDRDLPWLLRTPAHIFATEAIAMLHGGRHRDPVFLERYAGVAPDVAHHPTNALVRRRGLHVFVPWVQVMTRFERALYADPDADLGAIWWELVERHQRIPRPPGDRTHDWATKLHLALAPVYYHNYLLGEITAAQLEWALERETGSSSPAANPEAAGQLLEERFLRPGRSVRWDALVERATGAPLTPDHLVSTLS
;
A
#
# COMPACT_ATOMS: atom_id res chain seq x y z
N ARG A 1 16.35 7.16 20.19
CA ARG A 1 15.81 7.12 21.57
C ARG A 1 14.97 8.38 21.76
N LEU A 2 13.73 8.28 22.22
CA LEU A 2 12.74 9.36 22.30
C LEU A 2 13.03 10.43 23.38
N GLY A 3 14.26 10.48 23.92
CA GLY A 3 14.62 11.39 25.02
C GLY A 3 14.01 11.05 26.39
N LEU A 4 13.24 9.97 26.48
CA LEU A 4 12.52 9.56 27.70
C LEU A 4 13.43 8.79 28.66
N SER A 5 13.18 8.98 29.96
CA SER A 5 13.71 8.08 31.00
C SER A 5 13.04 6.70 30.93
N SER A 6 13.64 5.67 31.55
CA SER A 6 13.08 4.29 31.51
C SER A 6 11.68 4.18 32.11
N ASP A 7 11.33 5.12 32.99
CA ASP A 7 10.12 5.07 33.81
C ASP A 7 9.04 6.05 33.28
N GLU A 8 9.37 6.82 32.25
CA GLU A 8 8.47 7.79 31.65
C GLU A 8 7.62 7.12 30.56
N PRO A 9 6.27 7.16 30.67
CA PRO A 9 5.40 6.52 29.70
C PRO A 9 5.51 7.20 28.33
N VAL A 10 5.56 6.38 27.26
CA VAL A 10 5.44 6.88 25.89
C VAL A 10 4.06 7.50 25.70
N GLN A 11 4.00 8.67 25.06
CA GLN A 11 2.79 9.47 24.85
C GLN A 11 2.57 9.64 23.35
N ALA A 12 1.36 10.06 22.95
CA ALA A 12 1.02 10.24 21.54
C ALA A 12 1.96 11.22 20.82
N TRP A 13 2.41 12.29 21.48
CA TRP A 13 3.35 13.27 20.91
C TRP A 13 4.81 12.77 20.82
N HIS A 14 5.11 11.58 21.34
CA HIS A 14 6.41 10.92 21.15
C HIS A 14 6.42 10.03 19.89
N LEU A 15 5.28 9.85 19.22
CA LEU A 15 5.20 9.11 17.96
C LEU A 15 5.71 9.98 16.82
N VAL A 16 6.43 9.34 15.89
CA VAL A 16 6.94 10.01 14.68
C VAL A 16 5.81 10.29 13.70
N ASP A 17 4.89 9.33 13.55
CA ASP A 17 3.65 9.51 12.79
C ASP A 17 2.52 9.96 13.74
N PRO A 18 1.84 11.08 13.46
CA PRO A 18 0.84 11.66 14.36
C PRO A 18 -0.41 10.81 14.54
N PHE A 19 -0.65 9.84 13.65
CA PHE A 19 -1.79 8.93 13.71
C PHE A 19 -1.41 7.55 14.26
N GLY A 20 -0.12 7.30 14.53
CA GLY A 20 0.38 5.97 14.85
C GLY A 20 -0.01 4.94 13.79
N GLN A 21 0.05 5.30 12.51
CA GLN A 21 -0.25 4.41 11.38
C GLN A 21 1.00 3.75 10.79
N GLU A 22 2.18 4.34 11.04
CA GLU A 22 3.48 3.84 10.59
C GLU A 22 4.45 3.67 11.78
N PRO A 23 5.21 2.57 11.84
CA PRO A 23 6.26 2.40 12.83
C PRO A 23 7.46 3.31 12.51
N PRO A 24 8.25 3.73 13.51
CA PRO A 24 9.50 4.42 13.26
C PRO A 24 10.48 3.49 12.53
N SER A 25 11.21 4.03 11.55
CA SER A 25 12.30 3.32 10.89
C SER A 25 13.37 2.90 11.91
N PRO A 26 13.94 1.68 11.80
CA PRO A 26 15.07 1.26 12.62
C PRO A 26 16.25 2.21 12.45
N ALA A 27 16.95 2.53 13.54
CA ALA A 27 18.10 3.43 13.49
C ALA A 27 19.25 2.86 12.64
N ASP A 28 19.43 1.53 12.71
CA ASP A 28 20.49 0.78 12.04
C ASP A 28 19.94 0.06 10.79
N ASP A 29 19.03 0.70 10.05
CA ASP A 29 18.52 0.15 8.79
C ASP A 29 19.59 0.24 7.69
N PRO A 30 20.12 -0.88 7.18
CA PRO A 30 21.22 -0.85 6.22
C PRO A 30 20.81 -0.27 4.85
N LEU A 31 19.51 -0.18 4.54
CA LEU A 31 19.06 0.47 3.31
C LEU A 31 19.19 1.99 3.35
N ARG A 32 19.39 2.61 4.53
CA ARG A 32 19.48 4.07 4.68
C ARG A 32 20.65 4.69 3.91
N ASP A 33 21.76 3.96 3.82
CA ASP A 33 22.94 4.42 3.08
C ASP A 33 22.81 4.18 1.56
N VAL A 34 21.88 3.31 1.15
CA VAL A 34 21.71 2.88 -0.24
C VAL A 34 20.55 3.60 -0.93
N GLU A 35 19.47 3.92 -0.21
CA GLU A 35 18.26 4.56 -0.74
C GLU A 35 18.53 5.83 -1.59
N PRO A 36 19.51 6.71 -1.25
CA PRO A 36 19.76 7.92 -2.05
C PRO A 36 20.32 7.63 -3.45
N THR A 37 20.81 6.41 -3.67
CA THR A 37 21.44 5.97 -4.93
C THR A 37 20.47 5.27 -5.88
N ILE A 38 19.25 4.95 -5.41
CA ILE A 38 18.26 4.22 -6.20
C ILE A 38 17.59 5.16 -7.20
N ASP A 39 17.75 4.86 -8.50
CA ASP A 39 16.97 5.48 -9.58
C ASP A 39 15.53 4.91 -9.56
N ILE A 40 14.66 5.50 -8.74
CA ILE A 40 13.30 5.01 -8.50
C ILE A 40 12.51 4.80 -9.79
N GLU A 41 12.51 5.78 -10.70
CA GLU A 41 11.77 5.69 -11.96
C GLU A 41 12.37 4.64 -12.89
N GLY A 42 13.70 4.58 -13.03
CA GLY A 42 14.37 3.58 -13.86
C GLY A 42 14.19 2.15 -13.34
N VAL A 43 14.29 1.96 -12.03
CA VAL A 43 14.05 0.69 -11.35
C VAL A 43 12.61 0.23 -11.58
N ALA A 44 11.63 1.10 -11.31
CA ALA A 44 10.22 0.77 -11.48
C ALA A 44 9.89 0.46 -12.95
N ARG A 45 10.39 1.26 -13.89
CA ARG A 45 10.23 1.03 -15.34
C ARG A 45 10.70 -0.36 -15.75
N ARG A 46 11.92 -0.75 -15.35
CA ARG A 46 12.48 -2.08 -15.69
C ARG A 46 11.67 -3.21 -15.07
N TYR A 47 11.28 -3.05 -13.80
CA TYR A 47 10.50 -4.06 -13.08
C TYR A 47 9.15 -4.33 -13.74
N PHE A 48 8.37 -3.28 -14.04
CA PHE A 48 7.07 -3.46 -14.69
C PHE A 48 7.20 -3.94 -16.15
N ALA A 49 8.23 -3.52 -16.87
CA ALA A 49 8.50 -4.04 -18.21
C ALA A 49 8.78 -5.55 -18.20
N ASP A 50 9.56 -6.04 -17.24
CA ASP A 50 9.82 -7.47 -17.05
C ASP A 50 8.55 -8.26 -16.65
N LEU A 51 7.57 -7.61 -16.00
CA LEU A 51 6.24 -8.16 -15.73
C LEU A 51 5.32 -8.16 -16.98
N GLY A 52 5.76 -7.62 -18.10
CA GLY A 52 4.96 -7.51 -19.33
C GLY A 52 4.14 -6.21 -19.45
N HIS A 53 4.38 -5.21 -18.59
CA HIS A 53 3.65 -3.95 -18.60
C HIS A 53 4.54 -2.77 -19.01
N ASP A 54 4.26 -2.16 -20.17
CA ASP A 54 4.90 -0.91 -20.59
C ASP A 54 4.29 0.29 -19.85
N VAL A 55 5.03 0.80 -18.87
CA VAL A 55 4.64 1.97 -18.06
C VAL A 55 5.25 3.28 -18.55
N ASP A 56 6.02 3.28 -19.65
CA ASP A 56 6.68 4.50 -20.12
C ASP A 56 5.68 5.59 -20.52
N GLY A 57 4.54 5.18 -21.08
CA GLY A 57 3.43 6.08 -21.39
C GLY A 57 2.85 6.76 -20.14
N VAL A 58 2.79 6.05 -19.02
CA VAL A 58 2.31 6.57 -17.73
C VAL A 58 3.32 7.55 -17.18
N LEU A 59 4.59 7.14 -17.05
CA LEU A 59 5.65 7.96 -16.47
C LEU A 59 5.80 9.30 -17.20
N ARG A 60 5.81 9.29 -18.55
CA ARG A 60 5.94 10.53 -19.34
C ARG A 60 4.78 11.51 -19.19
N ARG A 61 3.57 11.04 -18.85
CA ARG A 61 2.38 11.89 -18.70
C ARG A 61 2.12 12.31 -17.25
N SER A 62 2.91 11.78 -16.32
CA SER A 62 2.74 11.94 -14.88
C SER A 62 3.45 13.18 -14.35
N ASP A 63 2.94 13.75 -13.27
CA ASP A 63 3.60 14.83 -12.52
C ASP A 63 4.35 14.19 -11.35
N LEU A 64 5.61 13.79 -11.56
CA LEU A 64 6.35 12.92 -10.62
C LEU A 64 7.25 13.66 -9.62
N HIS A 65 7.70 14.86 -9.95
CA HIS A 65 8.72 15.57 -9.14
C HIS A 65 8.10 16.64 -8.23
N PRO A 66 8.71 16.92 -7.07
CA PRO A 66 8.23 17.96 -6.17
C PRO A 66 8.35 19.35 -6.80
N ARG A 67 7.36 20.21 -6.54
CA ARG A 67 7.35 21.63 -6.88
C ARG A 67 6.54 22.41 -5.86
N GLU A 68 6.84 23.70 -5.69
CA GLU A 68 6.10 24.57 -4.78
C GLU A 68 4.59 24.56 -5.09
N GLY A 69 3.77 24.46 -4.04
CA GLY A 69 2.31 24.45 -4.14
C GLY A 69 1.69 23.19 -4.77
N LYS A 70 2.47 22.12 -5.00
CA LYS A 70 1.93 20.84 -5.47
C LYS A 70 1.24 20.07 -4.33
N ASP A 71 0.18 19.35 -4.69
CA ASP A 71 -0.49 18.41 -3.80
C ASP A 71 0.54 17.41 -3.24
N GLN A 72 0.49 17.20 -1.93
CA GLN A 72 1.39 16.28 -1.24
C GLN A 72 0.89 14.83 -1.33
N HIS A 73 -0.40 14.61 -1.58
CA HIS A 73 -0.97 13.28 -1.67
C HIS A 73 -0.69 12.66 -3.04
N ALA A 74 0.01 11.53 -3.04
CA ALA A 74 0.21 10.74 -4.25
C ALA A 74 -1.09 10.05 -4.65
N PHE A 75 -1.32 9.94 -5.96
CA PHE A 75 -2.43 9.16 -6.51
C PHE A 75 -2.22 8.84 -8.00
N GLN A 76 -2.88 7.77 -8.44
CA GLN A 76 -3.08 7.43 -9.84
C GLN A 76 -4.49 7.82 -10.30
N ILE A 77 -4.61 8.22 -11.56
CA ILE A 77 -5.89 8.46 -12.22
C ILE A 77 -5.89 7.96 -13.66
N THR A 78 -7.03 7.42 -14.09
CA THR A 78 -7.34 7.20 -15.50
C THR A 78 -8.43 8.19 -15.94
N THR A 79 -8.19 8.91 -17.03
CA THR A 79 -9.13 9.93 -17.54
C THR A 79 -10.13 9.33 -18.53
N ASP A 80 -9.74 8.27 -19.23
CA ASP A 80 -10.49 7.65 -20.33
C ASP A 80 -10.84 6.17 -20.11
N ARG A 81 -10.37 5.58 -19.01
CA ARG A 81 -10.41 4.12 -18.75
C ARG A 81 -9.75 3.32 -19.87
N ARG A 82 -8.69 3.88 -20.47
CA ARG A 82 -7.88 3.27 -21.52
C ARG A 82 -6.40 3.60 -21.30
N ASP A 83 -5.81 4.40 -22.17
CA ASP A 83 -4.36 4.57 -22.27
C ASP A 83 -3.89 5.88 -21.61
N ASP A 84 -4.83 6.77 -21.25
CA ASP A 84 -4.54 8.00 -20.51
C ASP A 84 -4.64 7.74 -19.00
N VAL A 85 -3.58 7.07 -18.53
CA VAL A 85 -3.29 6.80 -17.12
C VAL A 85 -2.13 7.70 -16.68
N ARG A 86 -2.29 8.35 -15.53
CA ARG A 86 -1.33 9.31 -14.99
C ARG A 86 -1.16 9.12 -13.49
N ILE A 87 -0.02 9.53 -12.98
CA ILE A 87 0.33 9.51 -11.57
C ILE A 87 0.72 10.94 -11.15
N LEU A 88 0.35 11.32 -9.94
CA LEU A 88 0.92 12.46 -9.24
C LEU A 88 1.75 11.91 -8.08
N CYS A 89 3.04 12.23 -8.05
CA CYS A 89 3.97 11.89 -6.96
C CYS A 89 4.87 13.09 -6.64
N ASN A 90 5.61 13.06 -5.54
CA ASN A 90 6.63 14.04 -5.18
C ASN A 90 7.99 13.32 -4.97
N VAL A 91 8.37 12.50 -5.96
CA VAL A 91 9.49 11.55 -5.90
C VAL A 91 10.78 12.24 -5.43
N ALA A 92 11.29 11.74 -4.31
CA ALA A 92 12.62 11.99 -3.78
C ALA A 92 13.35 10.65 -3.59
N PRO A 93 14.68 10.59 -3.55
CA PRO A 93 15.42 9.32 -3.51
C PRO A 93 15.39 8.69 -2.11
N THR A 94 14.23 8.16 -1.71
CA THR A 94 13.99 7.48 -0.44
C THR A 94 13.18 6.21 -0.67
N LEU A 95 13.27 5.24 0.24
CA LEU A 95 12.45 4.02 0.17
C LEU A 95 10.95 4.31 0.21
N HIS A 96 10.53 5.36 0.90
CA HIS A 96 9.12 5.79 0.92
C HIS A 96 8.61 6.12 -0.48
N TRP A 97 9.42 6.82 -1.28
CA TRP A 97 9.05 7.14 -2.67
C TRP A 97 9.23 5.97 -3.62
N LEU A 98 10.14 5.04 -3.33
CA LEU A 98 10.21 3.77 -4.07
C LEU A 98 8.93 2.95 -3.86
N ASP A 99 8.49 2.80 -2.61
CA ASP A 99 7.21 2.17 -2.24
C ASP A 99 6.05 2.85 -2.95
N THR A 100 5.93 4.18 -2.78
CA THR A 100 4.86 4.97 -3.39
C THR A 100 4.86 4.86 -4.92
N MET A 101 6.01 4.94 -5.59
CA MET A 101 6.07 4.83 -7.04
C MET A 101 5.63 3.43 -7.53
N LEU A 102 6.05 2.37 -6.83
CA LEU A 102 5.63 0.99 -7.14
C LEU A 102 4.14 0.77 -6.85
N HIS A 103 3.62 1.36 -5.79
CA HIS A 103 2.20 1.35 -5.42
C HIS A 103 1.34 2.01 -6.51
N GLU A 104 1.64 3.26 -6.87
CA GLU A 104 0.88 3.99 -7.89
C GLU A 104 0.97 3.35 -9.27
N LEU A 105 2.12 2.76 -9.61
CA LEU A 105 2.25 1.97 -10.83
C LEU A 105 1.46 0.66 -10.76
N GLY A 106 1.31 0.05 -9.58
CA GLY A 106 0.40 -1.08 -9.37
C GLY A 106 -1.05 -0.73 -9.71
N HIS A 107 -1.51 0.46 -9.33
CA HIS A 107 -2.81 0.95 -9.79
C HIS A 107 -2.83 1.16 -11.31
N ALA A 108 -1.79 1.79 -11.86
CA ALA A 108 -1.69 2.08 -13.28
C ALA A 108 -1.72 0.81 -14.15
N VAL A 109 -0.96 -0.23 -13.80
CA VAL A 109 -0.94 -1.49 -14.55
C VAL A 109 -2.25 -2.25 -14.43
N TYR A 110 -2.99 -2.12 -13.33
CA TYR A 110 -4.36 -2.62 -13.27
C TYR A 110 -5.21 -1.97 -14.36
N ASP A 111 -5.29 -0.63 -14.39
CA ASP A 111 -6.12 0.10 -15.36
C ASP A 111 -5.71 -0.15 -16.82
N LEU A 112 -4.40 -0.26 -17.08
CA LEU A 112 -3.87 -0.58 -18.40
C LEU A 112 -4.23 -2.02 -18.84
N SER A 113 -4.27 -2.96 -17.91
CA SER A 113 -4.53 -4.39 -18.18
C SER A 113 -6.01 -4.72 -18.34
N LEU A 114 -6.92 -3.82 -17.97
CA LEU A 114 -8.35 -4.05 -18.13
C LEU A 114 -8.72 -4.34 -19.59
N ASP A 115 -9.51 -5.40 -19.80
CA ASP A 115 -9.92 -5.83 -21.13
C ASP A 115 -10.62 -4.70 -21.90
N ARG A 116 -10.05 -4.36 -23.06
CA ARG A 116 -10.50 -3.24 -23.91
C ARG A 116 -11.86 -3.51 -24.55
N ASP A 117 -12.32 -4.75 -24.60
CA ASP A 117 -13.64 -5.14 -25.11
C ASP A 117 -14.74 -5.00 -24.05
N LEU A 118 -14.37 -4.80 -22.77
CA LEU A 118 -15.36 -4.53 -21.73
C LEU A 118 -16.14 -3.24 -22.02
N PRO A 119 -17.47 -3.23 -21.78
CA PRO A 119 -18.24 -1.99 -21.74
C PRO A 119 -17.58 -0.98 -20.80
N TRP A 120 -17.61 0.30 -21.15
CA TRP A 120 -16.93 1.35 -20.39
C TRP A 120 -17.26 1.35 -18.89
N LEU A 121 -18.50 1.01 -18.52
CA LEU A 121 -18.94 0.89 -17.12
C LEU A 121 -18.26 -0.26 -16.36
N LEU A 122 -17.91 -1.35 -17.04
CA LEU A 122 -17.27 -2.54 -16.47
C LEU A 122 -15.73 -2.49 -16.59
N ARG A 123 -15.19 -1.60 -17.42
CA ARG A 123 -13.75 -1.40 -17.58
C ARG A 123 -13.19 -0.52 -16.45
N THR A 124 -13.18 -1.09 -15.26
CA THR A 124 -12.65 -0.53 -14.02
C THR A 124 -12.29 -1.72 -13.12
N PRO A 125 -11.47 -1.56 -12.06
CA PRO A 125 -11.20 -2.65 -11.12
C PRO A 125 -12.50 -3.26 -10.55
N ALA A 126 -12.46 -4.57 -10.22
CA ALA A 126 -13.65 -5.28 -9.73
C ALA A 126 -14.21 -4.68 -8.44
N HIS A 127 -13.33 -4.15 -7.59
CA HIS A 127 -13.61 -3.42 -6.38
C HIS A 127 -12.41 -2.53 -6.04
N ILE A 128 -12.59 -1.52 -5.17
CA ILE A 128 -11.51 -0.62 -4.73
C ILE A 128 -10.35 -1.42 -4.13
N PHE A 129 -10.61 -2.31 -3.17
CA PHE A 129 -9.55 -3.17 -2.62
C PHE A 129 -8.80 -4.03 -3.67
N ALA A 130 -9.40 -4.32 -4.84
CA ALA A 130 -8.73 -5.12 -5.85
C ALA A 130 -7.57 -4.34 -6.50
N THR A 131 -7.76 -3.05 -6.75
CA THR A 131 -6.64 -2.20 -7.22
C THR A 131 -5.63 -1.97 -6.11
N GLU A 132 -6.08 -1.80 -4.85
CA GLU A 132 -5.19 -1.75 -3.69
C GLU A 132 -4.36 -3.03 -3.53
N ALA A 133 -4.92 -4.20 -3.78
CA ALA A 133 -4.19 -5.46 -3.65
C ALA A 133 -2.95 -5.50 -4.56
N ILE A 134 -3.07 -4.98 -5.78
CA ILE A 134 -1.96 -4.91 -6.74
C ILE A 134 -0.98 -3.80 -6.36
N ALA A 135 -1.49 -2.67 -5.90
CA ALA A 135 -0.66 -1.58 -5.40
C ALA A 135 0.16 -2.00 -4.16
N MET A 136 -0.43 -2.71 -3.20
CA MET A 136 0.26 -3.26 -2.02
C MET A 136 1.26 -4.36 -2.40
N LEU A 137 0.88 -5.25 -3.33
CA LEU A 137 1.77 -6.29 -3.85
C LEU A 137 3.04 -5.68 -4.46
N HIS A 138 2.91 -4.65 -5.30
CA HIS A 138 4.09 -4.05 -5.94
C HIS A 138 4.81 -3.06 -5.02
N GLY A 139 4.10 -2.23 -4.25
CA GLY A 139 4.67 -1.32 -3.25
C GLY A 139 5.57 -2.05 -2.25
N GLY A 140 5.12 -3.20 -1.75
CA GLY A 140 5.89 -4.06 -0.83
C GLY A 140 7.23 -4.57 -1.38
N ARG A 141 7.53 -4.40 -2.67
CA ARG A 141 8.82 -4.79 -3.27
C ARG A 141 9.96 -3.86 -2.89
N HIS A 142 9.70 -2.66 -2.37
CA HIS A 142 10.74 -1.75 -1.87
C HIS A 142 11.62 -2.36 -0.76
N ARG A 143 11.20 -3.48 -0.15
CA ARG A 143 11.98 -4.28 0.82
C ARG A 143 12.05 -5.77 0.50
N ASP A 144 11.64 -6.17 -0.70
CA ASP A 144 11.78 -7.56 -1.15
C ASP A 144 13.24 -7.83 -1.56
N PRO A 145 13.93 -8.83 -0.98
CA PRO A 145 15.34 -9.09 -1.29
C PRO A 145 15.59 -9.32 -2.78
N VAL A 146 14.71 -10.10 -3.43
CA VAL A 146 14.87 -10.45 -4.86
C VAL A 146 14.76 -9.19 -5.73
N PHE A 147 13.79 -8.33 -5.45
CA PHE A 147 13.64 -7.06 -6.13
C PHE A 147 14.83 -6.12 -5.89
N LEU A 148 15.27 -6.01 -4.64
CA LEU A 148 16.35 -5.11 -4.24
C LEU A 148 17.67 -5.45 -4.95
N GLU A 149 18.02 -6.73 -5.03
CA GLU A 149 19.20 -7.18 -5.78
C GLU A 149 19.02 -6.99 -7.29
N ARG A 150 17.93 -7.52 -7.85
CA ARG A 150 17.74 -7.61 -9.29
C ARG A 150 17.55 -6.25 -9.95
N TYR A 151 16.76 -5.38 -9.34
CA TYR A 151 16.35 -4.12 -9.97
C TYR A 151 17.01 -2.91 -9.36
N ALA A 152 17.09 -2.83 -8.01
CA ALA A 152 17.65 -1.68 -7.31
C ALA A 152 19.18 -1.74 -7.14
N GLY A 153 19.83 -2.84 -7.52
CA GLY A 153 21.29 -2.98 -7.47
C GLY A 153 21.88 -2.99 -6.06
N VAL A 154 21.06 -3.36 -5.07
CA VAL A 154 21.46 -3.44 -3.66
C VAL A 154 22.32 -4.68 -3.45
N ALA A 155 23.39 -4.54 -2.66
CA ALA A 155 24.27 -5.67 -2.35
C ALA A 155 23.52 -6.79 -1.60
N PRO A 156 23.83 -8.08 -1.85
CA PRO A 156 23.07 -9.20 -1.28
C PRO A 156 22.96 -9.21 0.24
N ASP A 157 24.00 -8.77 0.96
CA ASP A 157 24.03 -8.68 2.42
C ASP A 157 23.05 -7.63 2.98
N VAL A 158 22.84 -6.54 2.24
CA VAL A 158 21.86 -5.50 2.57
C VAL A 158 20.45 -5.92 2.13
N ALA A 159 20.31 -6.48 0.93
CA ALA A 159 19.02 -6.89 0.38
C ALA A 159 18.36 -8.02 1.21
N HIS A 160 19.15 -8.99 1.66
CA HIS A 160 18.68 -10.09 2.52
C HIS A 160 18.74 -9.79 4.02
N HIS A 161 19.03 -8.55 4.41
CA HIS A 161 19.14 -8.21 5.82
C HIS A 161 17.81 -8.45 6.56
N PRO A 162 17.79 -9.13 7.73
CA PRO A 162 16.55 -9.46 8.46
C PRO A 162 15.67 -8.26 8.83
N THR A 163 16.26 -7.05 8.88
CA THR A 163 15.53 -5.79 9.10
C THR A 163 14.43 -5.56 8.07
N ASN A 164 14.60 -6.00 6.81
CA ASN A 164 13.60 -5.79 5.76
C ASN A 164 12.26 -6.47 6.09
N ALA A 165 12.31 -7.75 6.47
CA ALA A 165 11.12 -8.48 6.93
C ALA A 165 10.57 -7.90 8.25
N LEU A 166 11.46 -7.50 9.18
CA LEU A 166 11.05 -6.92 10.45
C LEU A 166 10.26 -5.61 10.29
N VAL A 167 10.70 -4.72 9.40
CA VAL A 167 10.04 -3.44 9.14
C VAL A 167 8.67 -3.66 8.53
N ARG A 168 8.55 -4.54 7.51
CA ARG A 168 7.25 -4.89 6.92
C ARG A 168 6.28 -5.42 7.97
N ARG A 169 6.71 -6.38 8.80
CA ARG A 169 5.89 -6.94 9.88
C ARG A 169 5.45 -5.88 10.89
N ARG A 170 6.37 -5.00 11.33
CA ARG A 170 6.03 -3.89 12.22
C ARG A 170 5.02 -2.93 11.58
N GLY A 171 5.15 -2.66 10.28
CA GLY A 171 4.20 -1.87 9.50
C GLY A 171 2.79 -2.40 9.65
N LEU A 172 2.60 -3.68 9.32
CA LEU A 172 1.29 -4.33 9.42
C LEU A 172 0.74 -4.38 10.87
N HIS A 173 1.59 -4.59 11.88
CA HIS A 173 1.15 -4.56 13.29
C HIS A 173 0.59 -3.21 13.74
N VAL A 174 1.09 -2.12 13.17
CA VAL A 174 0.64 -0.75 13.47
C VAL A 174 -0.56 -0.37 12.58
N PHE A 175 -0.50 -0.75 11.31
CA PHE A 175 -1.50 -0.41 10.30
C PHE A 175 -2.84 -1.12 10.52
N VAL A 176 -2.85 -2.41 10.87
CA VAL A 176 -4.10 -3.18 11.05
C VAL A 176 -4.99 -2.56 12.14
N PRO A 177 -4.49 -2.23 13.36
CA PRO A 177 -5.26 -1.49 14.35
C PRO A 177 -5.75 -0.13 13.89
N TRP A 178 -4.94 0.61 13.13
CA TRP A 178 -5.35 1.91 12.60
C TRP A 178 -6.54 1.82 11.65
N VAL A 179 -6.57 0.81 10.77
CA VAL A 179 -7.73 0.52 9.92
C VAL A 179 -8.98 0.25 10.76
N GLN A 180 -8.84 -0.40 11.92
CA GLN A 180 -9.96 -0.66 12.82
C GLN A 180 -10.55 0.64 13.42
N VAL A 181 -9.70 1.63 13.72
CA VAL A 181 -10.10 2.97 14.18
C VAL A 181 -10.89 3.66 13.07
N MET A 182 -10.26 3.85 11.91
CA MET A 182 -10.84 4.58 10.77
C MET A 182 -12.19 4.00 10.35
N THR A 183 -12.26 2.70 10.14
CA THR A 183 -13.47 2.03 9.64
C THR A 183 -14.63 2.10 10.65
N ARG A 184 -14.35 1.95 11.95
CA ARG A 184 -15.40 2.03 12.98
C ARG A 184 -15.82 3.46 13.26
N PHE A 185 -14.88 4.40 13.19
CA PHE A 185 -15.16 5.81 13.36
C PHE A 185 -16.10 6.31 12.27
N GLU A 186 -15.78 6.06 11.00
CA GLU A 186 -16.64 6.43 9.87
C GLU A 186 -18.04 5.82 10.00
N ARG A 187 -18.12 4.54 10.40
CA ARG A 187 -19.42 3.91 10.66
C ARG A 187 -20.22 4.62 11.77
N ALA A 188 -19.57 5.05 12.84
CA ALA A 188 -20.23 5.77 13.93
C ALA A 188 -20.65 7.19 13.49
N LEU A 189 -19.75 7.92 12.82
CA LEU A 189 -20.00 9.25 12.25
C LEU A 189 -21.22 9.26 11.34
N TYR A 190 -21.38 8.26 10.46
CA TYR A 190 -22.52 8.20 9.55
C TYR A 190 -23.81 7.69 10.21
N ALA A 191 -23.70 6.94 11.31
CA ALA A 191 -24.87 6.50 12.05
C ALA A 191 -25.47 7.65 12.88
N ASP A 192 -24.63 8.51 13.46
CA ASP A 192 -25.03 9.68 14.23
C ASP A 192 -23.96 10.78 14.15
N PRO A 193 -24.11 11.76 13.23
CA PRO A 193 -23.13 12.83 13.06
C PRO A 193 -23.16 13.89 14.16
N ASP A 194 -24.21 13.93 14.99
CA ASP A 194 -24.37 14.89 16.10
C ASP A 194 -23.83 14.34 17.43
N ALA A 195 -23.34 13.10 17.44
CA ALA A 195 -22.70 12.48 18.60
C ALA A 195 -21.39 13.19 19.01
N ASP A 196 -20.85 12.84 20.19
CA ASP A 196 -19.51 13.28 20.59
C ASP A 196 -18.43 12.52 19.78
N LEU A 197 -18.19 12.97 18.55
CA LEU A 197 -17.24 12.37 17.62
C LEU A 197 -15.81 12.37 18.15
N GLY A 198 -15.42 13.40 18.91
CA GLY A 198 -14.10 13.47 19.55
C GLY A 198 -13.92 12.38 20.60
N ALA A 199 -14.95 12.13 21.43
CA ALA A 199 -14.93 11.02 22.39
C ALA A 199 -14.89 9.66 21.70
N ILE A 200 -15.71 9.45 20.66
CA ILE A 200 -15.74 8.19 19.89
C ILE A 200 -14.39 7.92 19.23
N TRP A 201 -13.79 8.93 18.61
CA TRP A 201 -12.47 8.82 17.99
C TRP A 201 -11.43 8.30 18.98
N TRP A 202 -11.31 8.95 20.13
CA TRP A 202 -10.31 8.59 21.12
C TRP A 202 -10.61 7.26 21.84
N GLU A 203 -11.88 6.88 22.04
CA GLU A 203 -12.23 5.53 22.51
C GLU A 203 -11.71 4.45 21.56
N LEU A 204 -11.86 4.67 20.24
CA LEU A 204 -11.40 3.73 19.23
C LEU A 204 -9.87 3.67 19.17
N VAL A 205 -9.19 4.82 19.22
CA VAL A 205 -7.71 4.90 19.27
C VAL A 205 -7.17 4.16 20.49
N GLU A 206 -7.73 4.39 21.68
CA GLU A 206 -7.33 3.69 22.91
C GLU A 206 -7.59 2.19 22.83
N ARG A 207 -8.76 1.78 22.32
CA ARG A 207 -9.15 0.37 22.20
C ARG A 207 -8.25 -0.39 21.23
N HIS A 208 -7.99 0.18 20.06
CA HIS A 208 -7.34 -0.53 18.96
C HIS A 208 -5.83 -0.30 18.92
N GLN A 209 -5.36 0.94 19.01
CA GLN A 209 -3.93 1.28 18.92
C GLN A 209 -3.23 1.30 20.28
N ARG A 210 -3.98 1.25 21.39
CA ARG A 210 -3.43 1.33 22.77
C ARG A 210 -2.70 2.64 23.04
N ILE A 211 -3.07 3.71 22.34
CA ILE A 211 -2.54 5.05 22.55
C ILE A 211 -3.52 5.78 23.48
N PRO A 212 -3.11 6.21 24.68
CA PRO A 212 -3.99 6.92 25.61
C PRO A 212 -4.39 8.28 25.04
N ARG A 213 -5.63 8.70 25.30
CA ARG A 213 -6.13 10.03 24.93
C ARG A 213 -5.26 11.11 25.56
N PRO A 214 -4.65 12.00 24.77
CA PRO A 214 -3.89 13.12 25.29
C PRO A 214 -4.77 14.09 26.10
N PRO A 215 -4.22 14.78 27.12
CA PRO A 215 -4.96 15.78 27.86
C PRO A 215 -5.36 16.97 26.96
N GLY A 216 -6.35 17.73 27.43
CA GLY A 216 -6.89 18.92 26.76
C GLY A 216 -8.15 18.64 25.95
N ASP A 217 -8.64 19.69 25.27
CA ASP A 217 -9.73 19.57 24.31
C ASP A 217 -9.25 18.84 23.04
N ARG A 218 -10.03 17.85 22.61
CA ARG A 218 -9.72 16.90 21.54
C ARG A 218 -10.95 16.62 20.66
N THR A 219 -11.92 17.53 20.67
CA THR A 219 -13.21 17.39 19.98
C THR A 219 -13.09 17.21 18.47
N HIS A 220 -12.03 17.73 17.86
CA HIS A 220 -11.89 17.82 16.40
C HIS A 220 -10.66 17.10 15.83
N ASP A 221 -9.92 16.33 16.64
CA ASP A 221 -8.69 15.67 16.19
C ASP A 221 -8.95 14.73 15.00
N TRP A 222 -10.10 14.05 15.02
CA TRP A 222 -10.54 13.18 13.93
C TRP A 222 -10.56 13.92 12.58
N ALA A 223 -10.93 15.21 12.56
CA ALA A 223 -11.07 15.99 11.33
C ALA A 223 -9.73 16.34 10.65
N THR A 224 -8.60 15.94 11.23
CA THR A 224 -7.27 16.18 10.66
C THR A 224 -6.83 15.13 9.64
N LYS A 225 -7.56 14.01 9.50
CA LYS A 225 -7.23 12.96 8.54
C LYS A 225 -7.95 13.18 7.21
N LEU A 226 -7.15 13.36 6.15
CA LEU A 226 -7.61 13.59 4.78
C LEU A 226 -8.72 12.63 4.32
N HIS A 227 -8.57 11.34 4.60
CA HIS A 227 -9.49 10.30 4.15
C HIS A 227 -10.93 10.54 4.63
N LEU A 228 -11.14 11.12 5.81
CA LEU A 228 -12.50 11.41 6.28
C LEU A 228 -13.18 12.52 5.47
N ALA A 229 -12.40 13.42 4.86
CA ALA A 229 -12.91 14.55 4.10
C ALA A 229 -12.96 14.28 2.59
N LEU A 230 -11.92 13.65 2.03
CA LEU A 230 -11.75 13.52 0.56
C LEU A 230 -11.88 12.09 0.04
N ALA A 231 -11.72 11.08 0.89
CA ALA A 231 -11.79 9.67 0.49
C ALA A 231 -12.59 8.86 1.53
N PRO A 232 -13.88 9.19 1.76
CA PRO A 232 -14.68 8.54 2.78
C PRO A 232 -14.87 7.06 2.48
N VAL A 233 -15.00 6.25 3.53
CA VAL A 233 -15.19 4.81 3.49
C VAL A 233 -14.05 4.06 2.77
N TYR A 234 -12.83 4.62 2.76
CA TYR A 234 -11.74 4.05 1.97
C TYR A 234 -10.86 3.07 2.76
N TYR A 235 -10.64 3.31 4.06
CA TYR A 235 -9.55 2.67 4.81
C TYR A 235 -9.63 1.13 4.91
N HIS A 236 -10.83 0.58 4.94
CA HIS A 236 -11.03 -0.87 4.95
C HIS A 236 -10.53 -1.54 3.68
N ASN A 237 -10.49 -0.82 2.55
CA ASN A 237 -9.97 -1.33 1.29
C ASN A 237 -8.47 -1.57 1.34
N TYR A 238 -7.71 -0.78 2.11
CA TYR A 238 -6.28 -1.03 2.27
C TYR A 238 -6.01 -2.36 2.98
N LEU A 239 -6.75 -2.66 4.05
CA LEU A 239 -6.59 -3.94 4.76
C LEU A 239 -7.06 -5.13 3.91
N LEU A 240 -8.17 -4.99 3.19
CA LEU A 240 -8.60 -6.02 2.23
C LEU A 240 -7.58 -6.18 1.08
N GLY A 241 -6.95 -5.08 0.67
CA GLY A 241 -5.84 -5.06 -0.29
C GLY A 241 -4.65 -5.85 0.21
N GLU A 242 -4.16 -5.58 1.42
CA GLU A 242 -3.07 -6.33 2.07
C GLU A 242 -3.37 -7.82 2.23
N ILE A 243 -4.60 -8.16 2.66
CA ILE A 243 -5.04 -9.56 2.74
C ILE A 243 -4.98 -10.23 1.36
N THR A 244 -5.50 -9.56 0.34
CA THR A 244 -5.53 -10.08 -1.03
C THR A 244 -4.12 -10.17 -1.61
N ALA A 245 -3.25 -9.19 -1.36
CA ALA A 245 -1.86 -9.17 -1.79
C ALA A 245 -1.09 -10.36 -1.22
N ALA A 246 -1.21 -10.62 0.09
CA ALA A 246 -0.59 -11.78 0.73
C ALA A 246 -1.12 -13.11 0.15
N GLN A 247 -2.41 -13.18 -0.21
CA GLN A 247 -3.00 -14.35 -0.84
C GLN A 247 -2.54 -14.53 -2.30
N LEU A 248 -2.30 -13.43 -3.02
CA LEU A 248 -1.68 -13.44 -4.36
C LEU A 248 -0.21 -13.89 -4.27
N GLU A 249 0.56 -13.41 -3.30
CA GLU A 249 1.94 -13.87 -3.02
C GLU A 249 1.98 -15.38 -2.78
N TRP A 250 1.04 -15.91 -1.99
CA TRP A 250 0.90 -17.35 -1.79
C TRP A 250 0.57 -18.11 -3.09
N ALA A 251 -0.30 -17.56 -3.93
CA ALA A 251 -0.62 -18.17 -5.22
C ALA A 251 0.59 -18.13 -6.17
N LEU A 252 1.35 -17.04 -6.18
CA LEU A 252 2.60 -16.91 -6.96
C LEU A 252 3.67 -17.90 -6.49
N GLU A 253 3.86 -18.08 -5.18
CA GLU A 253 4.76 -19.09 -4.63
C GLU A 253 4.38 -20.49 -5.14
N ARG A 254 3.09 -20.84 -5.11
CA ARG A 254 2.59 -22.13 -5.57
C ARG A 254 2.77 -22.35 -7.09
N GLU A 255 2.63 -21.31 -7.90
CA GLU A 255 2.61 -21.42 -9.36
C GLU A 255 3.97 -21.14 -10.01
N THR A 256 4.84 -20.36 -9.35
CA THR A 256 6.12 -19.90 -9.91
C THR A 256 7.34 -20.31 -9.07
N GLY A 257 7.12 -20.86 -7.86
CA GLY A 257 8.20 -21.21 -6.93
C GLY A 257 8.76 -20.01 -6.15
N SER A 258 8.12 -18.84 -6.22
CA SER A 258 8.44 -17.69 -5.40
C SER A 258 7.23 -16.78 -5.18
N SER A 259 7.08 -16.29 -3.96
CA SER A 259 6.11 -15.27 -3.55
C SER A 259 6.47 -13.87 -4.07
N SER A 260 7.72 -13.63 -4.47
CA SER A 260 8.12 -12.38 -5.10
C SER A 260 7.88 -12.43 -6.61
N PRO A 261 7.07 -11.50 -7.16
CA PRO A 261 6.97 -11.33 -8.60
C PRO A 261 8.34 -11.04 -9.27
N ALA A 262 9.32 -10.49 -8.55
CA ALA A 262 10.64 -10.19 -9.10
C ALA A 262 11.50 -11.43 -9.41
N ALA A 263 11.18 -12.58 -8.81
CA ALA A 263 11.92 -13.83 -9.03
C ALA A 263 11.65 -14.40 -10.43
N ASN A 264 10.38 -14.41 -10.85
CA ASN A 264 9.96 -14.85 -12.17
C ASN A 264 8.92 -13.88 -12.75
N PRO A 265 9.35 -12.68 -13.20
CA PRO A 265 8.44 -11.59 -13.52
C PRO A 265 7.57 -11.88 -14.73
N GLU A 266 8.08 -12.55 -15.77
CA GLU A 266 7.26 -12.90 -16.92
C GLU A 266 6.08 -13.81 -16.53
N ALA A 267 6.35 -14.87 -15.76
CA ALA A 267 5.30 -15.78 -15.29
C ALA A 267 4.35 -15.11 -14.29
N ALA A 268 4.88 -14.32 -13.36
CA ALA A 268 4.07 -13.60 -12.37
C ALA A 268 3.14 -12.57 -13.04
N GLY A 269 3.66 -11.81 -14.00
CA GLY A 269 2.90 -10.83 -14.78
C GLY A 269 1.77 -11.47 -15.56
N GLN A 270 2.05 -12.54 -16.32
CA GLN A 270 1.03 -13.30 -17.06
C GLN A 270 -0.08 -13.83 -16.14
N LEU A 271 0.30 -14.43 -15.01
CA LEU A 271 -0.68 -14.97 -14.04
C LEU A 271 -1.57 -13.88 -13.44
N LEU A 272 -0.99 -12.76 -13.02
CA LEU A 272 -1.72 -11.63 -12.45
C LEU A 272 -2.64 -11.00 -13.50
N GLU A 273 -2.10 -10.73 -14.69
CA GLU A 273 -2.85 -10.13 -15.79
C GLU A 273 -4.08 -10.97 -16.15
N GLU A 274 -3.88 -12.26 -16.43
CA GLU A 274 -4.96 -13.15 -16.89
C GLU A 274 -6.01 -13.44 -15.82
N ARG A 275 -5.58 -13.66 -14.58
CA ARG A 275 -6.46 -14.17 -13.52
C ARG A 275 -7.06 -13.07 -12.67
N PHE A 276 -6.42 -11.91 -12.54
CA PHE A 276 -6.82 -10.85 -11.60
C PHE A 276 -7.04 -9.47 -12.22
N LEU A 277 -6.23 -9.04 -13.19
CA LEU A 277 -6.32 -7.67 -13.75
C LEU A 277 -7.35 -7.57 -14.89
N ARG A 278 -7.15 -8.34 -15.97
CA ARG A 278 -7.97 -8.29 -17.19
C ARG A 278 -9.48 -8.38 -16.96
N PRO A 279 -9.99 -9.22 -16.03
CA PRO A 279 -11.43 -9.36 -15.84
C PRO A 279 -12.12 -8.05 -15.45
N GLY A 280 -11.44 -7.15 -14.73
CA GLY A 280 -12.04 -5.92 -14.22
C GLY A 280 -13.36 -6.18 -13.49
N ARG A 281 -14.32 -5.26 -13.66
CA ARG A 281 -15.65 -5.35 -13.03
C ARG A 281 -16.63 -6.26 -13.76
N SER A 282 -16.17 -7.08 -14.73
CA SER A 282 -17.01 -8.15 -15.30
C SER A 282 -17.20 -9.33 -14.35
N VAL A 283 -16.33 -9.46 -13.34
CA VAL A 283 -16.37 -10.50 -12.32
C VAL A 283 -16.57 -9.83 -10.96
N ARG A 284 -17.41 -10.42 -10.10
CA ARG A 284 -17.57 -9.95 -8.71
C ARG A 284 -16.27 -10.21 -7.94
N TRP A 285 -15.88 -9.31 -7.06
CA TRP A 285 -14.57 -9.31 -6.41
C TRP A 285 -14.21 -10.63 -5.70
N ASP A 286 -15.17 -11.34 -5.14
CA ASP A 286 -14.96 -12.61 -4.43
C ASP A 286 -14.62 -13.74 -5.40
N ALA A 287 -15.36 -13.82 -6.51
CA ALA A 287 -15.05 -14.74 -7.60
C ALA A 287 -13.73 -14.38 -8.29
N LEU A 288 -13.36 -13.10 -8.33
CA LEU A 288 -12.05 -12.67 -8.86
C LEU A 288 -10.90 -13.21 -8.00
N VAL A 289 -10.98 -13.03 -6.68
CA VAL A 289 -9.98 -13.56 -5.74
C VAL A 289 -9.91 -15.08 -5.85
N GLU A 290 -11.05 -15.77 -5.80
CA GLU A 290 -11.09 -17.24 -5.89
C GLU A 290 -10.53 -17.75 -7.21
N ARG A 291 -10.81 -17.09 -8.33
CA ARG A 291 -10.23 -17.41 -9.64
C ARG A 291 -8.71 -17.22 -9.66
N ALA A 292 -8.20 -16.14 -9.07
CA ALA A 292 -6.79 -15.81 -9.11
C ALA A 292 -5.95 -16.71 -8.21
N THR A 293 -6.46 -17.04 -7.02
CA THR A 293 -5.68 -17.71 -5.99
C THR A 293 -6.06 -19.19 -5.85
N GLY A 294 -7.26 -19.57 -6.28
CA GLY A 294 -7.83 -20.91 -6.11
C GLY A 294 -8.56 -21.13 -4.78
N ALA A 295 -8.85 -20.06 -4.02
CA ALA A 295 -9.53 -20.13 -2.73
C ALA A 295 -10.28 -18.82 -2.42
N PRO A 296 -11.38 -18.85 -1.64
CA PRO A 296 -12.02 -17.64 -1.13
C PRO A 296 -11.04 -16.73 -0.36
N LEU A 297 -11.36 -15.44 -0.26
CA LEU A 297 -10.55 -14.48 0.48
C LEU A 297 -10.39 -14.92 1.95
N THR A 298 -9.14 -15.05 2.41
CA THR A 298 -8.81 -15.43 3.80
C THR A 298 -7.67 -14.57 4.36
N PRO A 299 -7.72 -14.16 5.64
CA PRO A 299 -6.62 -13.45 6.29
C PRO A 299 -5.41 -14.34 6.61
N ASP A 300 -5.50 -15.67 6.48
CA ASP A 300 -4.50 -16.61 6.98
C ASP A 300 -3.09 -16.37 6.40
N HIS A 301 -3.02 -16.00 5.13
CA HIS A 301 -1.74 -15.70 4.46
C HIS A 301 -1.11 -14.43 5.02
N LEU A 302 -1.90 -13.37 5.24
CA LEU A 302 -1.40 -12.14 5.89
C LEU A 302 -0.96 -12.43 7.32
N VAL A 303 -1.75 -13.19 8.09
CA VAL A 303 -1.42 -13.57 9.48
C VAL A 303 -0.12 -14.36 9.56
N SER A 304 0.16 -15.22 8.58
CA SER A 304 1.43 -15.95 8.50
C SER A 304 2.64 -15.02 8.35
N THR A 305 2.48 -13.87 7.68
CA THR A 305 3.54 -12.83 7.59
C THR A 305 3.73 -12.01 8.87
N LEU A 306 2.77 -12.09 9.80
CA LEU A 306 2.83 -11.43 11.11
C LEU A 306 3.49 -12.27 12.21
N SER A 307 3.72 -13.56 11.95
CA SER A 307 4.38 -14.48 12.89
C SER A 307 5.91 -14.33 12.88
#